data_AF-A0A380DL40-F1
#
_entry.id   AF-A0A380DL40-F1
#
_cell.length_a   1.000
_cell.length_b   1.000
_cell.length_c   1.000
_cell.angle_alpha   90.00
_cell.angle_beta   90.00
_cell.angle_gamma   90.00
#
_symmetry.space_group_name_H-M   'P 1'
#
loop_
_entity.id
_entity.type
_entity.pdbx_description
1 polymer ?
#
loop_
_entity_poly.entity_id
_entity_poly.type
_entity_poly.pdbx_seq_one_letter_code
_entity_poly.pdbx_strand_id
1 'polypeptide(L)'
;MLVANHFIDIKYIREMQQAFDDSYMVIMQNIAIPHAYSEKHVHKTAMSMLILQEPIYMSDGTAIHIIVPIAAVDKVTHLRALLQLERCGARQ
;
A
#
# COMPACT_ATOMS: atom_id res chain seq x y z
N MET A 1 -10.36 3.71 -6.33
CA MET A 1 -11.20 4.08 -5.16
C MET A 1 -10.66 5.31 -4.42
N LEU A 2 -9.38 5.36 -4.02
CA LEU A 2 -8.81 6.48 -3.24
C LEU A 2 -8.90 7.84 -3.95
N VAL A 3 -8.52 7.91 -5.23
CA VAL A 3 -8.63 9.13 -6.05
C VAL A 3 -10.09 9.52 -6.28
N ALA A 4 -10.95 8.54 -6.62
CA ALA A 4 -12.38 8.79 -6.89
C ALA A 4 -13.12 9.40 -5.68
N ASN A 5 -12.73 9.02 -4.47
CA ASN A 5 -13.27 9.57 -3.22
C ASN A 5 -12.54 10.84 -2.75
N HIS A 6 -11.60 11.38 -3.54
CA HIS A 6 -10.83 12.58 -3.20
C HIS A 6 -10.00 12.45 -1.90
N PHE A 7 -9.64 11.23 -1.50
CA PHE A 7 -8.77 11.02 -0.32
C PHE A 7 -7.30 11.29 -0.63
N ILE A 8 -6.93 11.17 -1.91
CA ILE A 8 -5.59 11.48 -2.43
C ILE A 8 -5.70 12.19 -3.78
N ASP A 9 -4.68 12.98 -4.12
CA ASP A 9 -4.51 13.50 -5.48
C ASP A 9 -3.89 12.44 -6.41
N ILE A 10 -4.11 12.58 -7.71
CA ILE A 10 -3.44 11.74 -8.73
C ILE A 10 -1.91 11.83 -8.66
N LYS A 11 -1.36 12.95 -8.16
CA LYS A 11 0.08 13.14 -7.96
C LYS A 11 0.65 12.17 -6.93
N TYR A 12 -0.14 11.78 -5.93
CA TYR A 12 0.25 10.77 -4.93
C TYR A 12 0.60 9.43 -5.59
N ILE A 13 -0.15 9.02 -6.62
CA ILE A 13 0.13 7.79 -7.36
C ILE A 13 1.48 7.89 -8.09
N ARG A 14 1.78 9.05 -8.69
CA ARG A 14 3.06 9.25 -9.38
C ARG A 14 4.24 9.22 -8.42
N GLU A 15 4.11 9.85 -7.26
CA GLU A 15 5.15 9.82 -6.22
C GLU A 15 5.37 8.40 -5.70
N MET A 16 4.31 7.63 -5.50
CA MET A 16 4.37 6.22 -5.12
C MET A 16 5.10 5.36 -6.17
N GLN A 17 4.84 5.59 -7.46
CA GLN A 17 5.55 4.91 -8.56
C GLN A 17 7.03 5.29 -8.64
N GLN A 18 7.36 6.56 -8.42
CA GLN A 18 8.75 7.04 -8.43
C GLN A 18 9.55 6.57 -7.23
N ALA A 19 8.90 6.46 -6.07
CA ALA A 19 9.52 6.00 -4.84
C ALA A 19 9.51 4.48 -4.70
N PHE A 20 8.88 3.73 -5.61
CA PHE A 20 8.68 2.29 -5.49
C PHE A 20 10.02 1.54 -5.30
N ASP A 21 10.13 0.81 -4.20
CA ASP A 21 11.23 -0.14 -3.94
C ASP A 21 10.68 -1.36 -3.19
N ASP A 22 10.97 -2.52 -3.76
CA ASP A 22 10.50 -3.85 -3.37
C ASP A 22 10.81 -4.15 -1.89
N SER A 23 11.93 -3.65 -1.38
CA SER A 23 12.45 -3.90 -0.02
C SER A 23 11.54 -3.37 1.08
N TYR A 24 10.79 -2.29 0.81
CA TYR A 24 9.98 -1.60 1.82
C TYR A 24 8.47 -1.67 1.58
N MET A 25 8.06 -2.02 0.35
CA MET A 25 6.65 -2.07 -0.04
C MET A 25 6.06 -3.49 -0.02
N VAL A 26 6.85 -4.54 0.15
CA VAL A 26 6.36 -5.92 0.27
C VAL A 26 6.54 -6.39 1.72
N ILE A 27 5.44 -6.71 2.41
CA ILE A 27 5.45 -6.99 3.86
C ILE A 27 5.25 -8.48 4.15
N MET A 28 4.64 -9.23 3.23
CA MET A 28 4.51 -10.68 3.28
C MET A 28 4.61 -11.25 1.86
N GLN A 29 4.96 -12.53 1.73
CA GLN A 29 5.25 -13.22 0.45
C GLN A 29 4.19 -13.05 -0.66
N ASN A 30 2.98 -12.56 -0.36
CA ASN A 30 1.90 -12.34 -1.34
C ASN A 30 1.25 -10.94 -1.28
N ILE A 31 1.72 -10.02 -0.43
CA ILE A 31 1.05 -8.74 -0.15
C ILE A 31 2.01 -7.55 -0.34
N ALA A 32 1.66 -6.64 -1.25
CA ALA A 32 2.30 -5.35 -1.42
C ALA A 32 1.47 -4.23 -0.76
N ILE A 33 2.14 -3.30 -0.09
CA ILE A 33 1.57 -2.16 0.62
C ILE A 33 2.23 -0.86 0.12
N PRO A 34 1.86 -0.43 -1.09
CA PRO A 34 2.50 0.72 -1.68
C PRO A 34 2.02 2.02 -1.01
N HIS A 35 2.97 2.88 -0.67
CA HIS A 35 2.74 4.18 -0.04
C HIS A 35 3.76 5.20 -0.56
N ALA A 36 3.37 6.46 -0.69
CA ALA A 36 4.34 7.50 -1.03
C ALA A 36 5.08 7.99 0.23
N TYR A 37 6.32 8.47 0.05
CA TYR A 37 7.11 9.06 1.13
C TYR A 37 6.51 10.37 1.66
N SER A 38 5.80 11.11 0.81
CA SER A 38 5.20 12.40 1.13
C SER A 38 3.70 12.31 1.33
N GLU A 39 3.21 12.97 2.38
CA GLU A 39 1.78 13.10 2.68
C GLU A 39 1.16 14.35 2.00
N LYS A 40 1.95 15.13 1.25
CA LYS A 40 1.53 16.39 0.62
C LYS A 40 0.29 16.28 -0.26
N HIS A 41 0.01 15.09 -0.75
CA HIS A 41 -1.09 14.79 -1.67
C HIS A 41 -2.16 13.89 -1.04
N VAL A 42 -2.16 13.75 0.29
CA VAL A 42 -3.15 12.99 1.06
C VAL A 42 -4.04 13.97 1.82
N HIS A 43 -5.35 13.89 1.55
CA HIS A 43 -6.35 14.74 2.20
C HIS A 43 -6.99 14.05 3.41
N LYS A 44 -6.99 12.71 3.41
CA LYS A 44 -7.60 11.90 4.47
C LYS A 44 -6.89 10.55 4.58
N THR A 45 -6.69 10.09 5.81
CA THR A 45 -6.24 8.71 6.05
C THR A 45 -7.25 7.70 5.48
N ALA A 46 -6.80 6.86 4.56
CA ALA A 46 -7.61 5.84 3.92
C ALA A 46 -6.74 4.67 3.41
N MET A 47 -7.36 3.50 3.26
CA MET A 47 -6.77 2.35 2.59
C MET A 47 -7.70 1.85 1.50
N SER A 48 -7.15 1.13 0.54
CA SER A 48 -7.90 0.33 -0.43
C SER A 48 -7.27 -1.05 -0.50
N MET A 49 -8.00 -2.04 -1.02
CA MET A 49 -7.48 -3.38 -1.26
C MET A 49 -7.82 -3.77 -2.70
N LEU A 50 -6.83 -4.33 -3.39
CA LEU A 50 -6.95 -4.90 -4.72
C LEU A 50 -6.46 -6.34 -4.66
N ILE A 51 -7.29 -7.29 -5.09
CA ILE A 51 -6.93 -8.69 -5.24
C ILE A 51 -6.81 -8.96 -6.73
N LEU A 52 -5.64 -9.43 -7.16
CA LEU A 52 -5.36 -9.80 -8.54
C LEU A 52 -5.74 -11.26 -8.77
N GLN A 53 -6.42 -11.54 -9.89
CA GLN A 53 -6.70 -12.93 -10.29
C GLN A 53 -5.42 -13.66 -10.70
N GLU A 54 -4.52 -12.94 -11.38
CA GLU A 54 -3.20 -13.42 -11.78
C GLU A 54 -2.12 -12.63 -11.01
N PRO A 55 -1.07 -13.28 -10.48
CA PRO A 55 -0.06 -12.60 -9.68
C PRO A 55 0.86 -11.71 -10.52
N ILE A 56 1.45 -10.72 -9.87
CA ILE A 56 2.62 -10.02 -10.38
C ILE A 56 3.87 -10.65 -9.74
N TYR A 57 4.83 -11.04 -10.56
CA TYR A 57 6.10 -11.57 -10.08
C TYR A 57 7.11 -10.46 -9.86
N MET A 58 7.72 -10.44 -8.67
CA MET A 58 8.85 -9.58 -8.33
C MET A 58 10.15 -10.16 -8.89
N SER A 59 11.20 -9.35 -8.88
CA SER A 59 12.53 -9.72 -9.40
C SER A 59 13.15 -10.93 -8.71
N ASP A 60 12.77 -11.19 -7.45
CA ASP A 60 13.22 -12.32 -6.64
C ASP A 60 12.33 -13.58 -6.78
N GLY A 61 11.30 -13.53 -7.64
CA GLY A 61 10.35 -14.61 -7.86
C GLY A 61 9.14 -14.61 -6.91
N THR A 62 9.03 -13.64 -6.00
CA THR A 62 7.89 -13.47 -5.10
C THR A 62 6.62 -13.16 -5.90
N ALA A 63 5.51 -13.86 -5.61
CA ALA A 63 4.24 -13.72 -6.31
C ALA A 63 3.25 -12.84 -5.53
N ILE A 64 2.99 -11.63 -6.02
CA ILE A 64 2.09 -10.67 -5.37
C ILE A 64 0.66 -10.84 -5.91
N HIS A 65 -0.28 -11.14 -5.00
CA HIS A 65 -1.71 -11.27 -5.31
C HIS A 65 -2.55 -10.15 -4.71
N ILE A 66 -2.08 -9.52 -3.63
CA ILE A 66 -2.84 -8.53 -2.88
C ILE A 66 -2.05 -7.23 -2.85
N ILE A 67 -2.70 -6.14 -3.23
CA ILE A 67 -2.13 -4.79 -3.18
C ILE A 67 -3.01 -3.93 -2.28
N VAL A 68 -2.43 -3.41 -1.20
CA VAL A 68 -3.11 -2.59 -0.20
C VAL A 68 -2.48 -1.20 -0.17
N PRO A 69 -2.85 -0.27 -1.05
CA PRO A 69 -2.33 1.08 -0.97
C PRO A 69 -2.83 1.77 0.31
N ILE A 70 -1.91 2.37 1.04
CA ILE A 70 -2.19 3.14 2.26
C ILE A 70 -1.87 4.61 1.99
N ALA A 71 -2.84 5.48 2.27
CA ALA A 71 -2.65 6.91 2.33
C ALA A 71 -2.90 7.36 3.76
N ALA A 72 -1.89 7.89 4.45
CA ALA A 72 -2.05 8.44 5.78
C ALA A 72 -1.65 9.92 5.79
N VAL A 73 -2.34 10.73 6.59
CA VAL A 73 -1.99 12.14 6.83
C VAL A 73 -1.00 12.31 8.00
N ASP A 74 -0.52 11.19 8.57
CA ASP A 74 0.53 11.19 9.57
C ASP A 74 1.37 9.89 9.53
N LYS A 75 2.67 10.03 9.78
CA LYS A 75 3.68 8.95 9.72
C LYS A 75 3.49 7.87 10.79
N VAL A 76 2.76 8.14 11.87
CA VAL A 76 2.55 7.21 13.00
C VAL A 76 1.37 6.27 12.73
N THR A 77 0.39 6.72 11.96
CA THR A 77 -0.79 5.97 11.54
C THR A 77 -0.43 4.90 10.50
N HIS A 78 0.62 5.12 9.69
CA HIS A 78 1.15 4.10 8.78
C HIS A 78 1.48 2.79 9.52
N LEU A 79 2.23 2.85 10.62
CA LEU A 79 2.62 1.66 11.38
C LEU A 79 1.43 0.91 11.99
N ARG A 80 0.40 1.65 12.44
CA ARG A 80 -0.80 1.02 13.03
C ARG A 80 -1.64 0.27 12.00
N ALA A 81 -1.77 0.81 10.79
CA ALA A 81 -2.47 0.13 9.70
C ALA A 81 -1.78 -1.18 9.30
N LEU A 82 -0.45 -1.18 9.27
CA LEU A 82 0.37 -2.38 9.05
C LEU A 82 0.17 -3.43 10.14
N LEU A 83 0.27 -3.02 11.41
CA LEU A 83 0.03 -3.90 12.56
C LEU A 83 -1.40 -4.45 12.62
N GLN A 84 -2.39 -3.76 12.06
CA GLN A 84 -3.77 -4.28 11.95
C GLN A 84 -3.90 -5.35 10.86
N LEU A 85 -3.16 -5.24 9.75
CA LEU A 85 -3.13 -6.25 8.69
C LEU A 85 -2.42 -7.53 9.14
N GLU A 86 -1.27 -7.41 9.81
CA GLU A 86 -0.57 -8.53 10.48
C GLU A 86 -1.50 -9.33 11.40
N ARG A 87 -2.29 -8.64 12.23
CA ARG A 87 -3.24 -9.28 13.15
C ARG A 87 -4.41 -9.97 12.45
N CYS A 88 -4.75 -9.59 11.22
CA CYS A 88 -5.75 -10.29 10.41
C CYS A 88 -5.16 -11.56 9.76
N GLY A 89 -3.88 -11.56 9.38
CA GLY A 89 -3.20 -12.74 8.84
C GLY A 89 -2.83 -13.80 9.89
N ALA A 90 -2.64 -13.39 11.15
CA ALA A 90 -2.21 -14.25 12.26
C ALA A 90 -3.35 -15.03 12.96
N ARG A 91 -4.59 -14.96 12.46
CA ARG A 91 -5.68 -15.85 12.87
C ARG A 91 -5.89 -16.92 11.81
N GLN A 92 -5.03 -17.93 11.82
CA GLN A 92 -5.33 -19.26 11.31
C GLN A 92 -5.12 -20.25 12.46
#